data_AF-A0AAE1LUS3-F1
#
_entry.id   AF-A0AAE1LUS3-F1
#
_cell.length_a   1.000
_cell.length_b   1.000
_cell.length_c   1.000
_cell.angle_alpha   90.00
_cell.angle_beta   90.00
_cell.angle_gamma   90.00
#
_symmetry.space_group_name_H-M   'P 1'
#
loop_
_entity.id
_entity.type
_entity.pdbx_description
1 polymer ?
#
loop_
_entity_poly.entity_id
_entity_poly.type
_entity_poly.pdbx_seq_one_letter_code
_entity_poly.pdbx_strand_id
1 'polypeptide(L)'
;MFRAASRALSEALVLEARAALREADHGRASALCREAVQRAHDARSPALELGAERELGSCMLAAGQLEDAMATFRSFLALAKANDSAKDIVTAHLKLALCYHKRSDMAGTLGALRDARRAAEELKLPELLARAHLHLGEHFLNTSRPQYATTHLHQACELASETNKAEADRARALAGVAGGLELWPAVLAALVESGPDQPDALRRGRLLDLVAWKDRRAPFWPKDLTVSKAVLQSQSTVS
;
A
#
# COMPACT_ATOMS: atom_id res chain seq x y z
N MET A 1 -28.12 4.48 -33.06
CA MET A 1 -27.75 5.87 -32.72
C MET A 1 -27.70 6.10 -31.21
N PHE A 2 -28.74 5.73 -30.44
CA PHE A 2 -28.80 5.95 -28.99
C PHE A 2 -27.65 5.35 -28.16
N ARG A 3 -27.29 4.07 -28.37
CA ARG A 3 -26.20 3.40 -27.60
C ARG A 3 -24.82 4.05 -27.79
N ALA A 4 -24.52 4.49 -29.02
CA ALA A 4 -23.24 5.15 -29.31
C ALA A 4 -23.14 6.51 -28.61
N ALA A 5 -24.25 7.26 -28.57
CA ALA A 5 -24.34 8.51 -27.81
C ALA A 5 -24.19 8.26 -26.30
N SER A 6 -24.88 7.25 -25.75
CA SER A 6 -24.76 6.89 -24.33
C SER A 6 -23.34 6.49 -23.95
N ARG A 7 -22.63 5.75 -24.82
CA ARG A 7 -21.22 5.42 -24.62
C ARG A 7 -20.34 6.67 -24.57
N ALA A 8 -20.40 7.52 -25.60
CA ALA A 8 -19.58 8.73 -25.67
C ALA A 8 -19.84 9.66 -24.48
N LEU A 9 -21.11 9.76 -24.06
CA LEU A 9 -21.48 10.57 -22.91
C LEU A 9 -20.96 10.00 -21.58
N SER A 10 -21.02 8.68 -21.38
CA SER A 10 -20.45 8.04 -20.20
C SER A 10 -18.94 8.33 -20.06
N GLU A 11 -18.20 8.19 -21.16
CA GLU A 11 -16.75 8.48 -21.19
C GLU A 11 -16.47 9.97 -20.90
N ALA A 12 -17.24 10.89 -21.50
CA ALA A 12 -17.10 12.34 -21.26
C ALA A 12 -17.40 12.72 -19.81
N LEU A 13 -18.48 12.19 -19.23
CA LEU A 13 -18.88 12.45 -17.85
C LEU A 13 -17.81 11.96 -16.85
N VAL A 14 -17.17 10.81 -17.09
CA VAL A 14 -16.05 10.34 -16.26
C VAL A 14 -14.86 11.30 -16.33
N LEU A 15 -14.53 11.81 -17.51
CA LEU A 15 -13.43 12.78 -17.67
C LEU A 15 -13.72 14.09 -16.92
N GLU A 16 -14.96 14.57 -17.00
CA GLU A 16 -15.40 15.77 -16.28
C GLU A 16 -15.43 15.54 -14.77
N ALA A 17 -15.90 14.37 -14.31
CA ALA A 17 -15.89 14.02 -12.89
C ALA A 17 -14.47 14.03 -12.32
N ARG A 18 -13.48 13.53 -13.07
CA ARG A 18 -12.06 13.61 -12.68
C ARG A 18 -11.53 15.04 -12.65
N ALA A 19 -12.03 15.93 -13.51
CA ALA A 19 -11.68 17.35 -13.45
C ALA A 19 -12.26 18.01 -12.19
N ALA A 20 -13.54 17.77 -11.90
CA ALA A 20 -14.19 18.24 -10.68
C ALA A 20 -13.48 17.74 -9.41
N LEU A 21 -12.99 16.49 -9.40
CA LEU A 21 -12.16 15.97 -8.29
C LEU A 21 -10.86 16.75 -8.09
N ARG A 22 -10.18 17.18 -9.16
CA ARG A 22 -8.96 17.99 -9.05
C ARG A 22 -9.25 19.37 -8.46
N GLU A 23 -10.46 19.87 -8.67
CA GLU A 23 -10.97 21.12 -8.10
C GLU A 23 -11.55 20.94 -6.69
N ALA A 24 -11.47 19.72 -6.13
CA ALA A 24 -12.08 19.31 -4.86
C ALA A 24 -13.61 19.47 -4.81
N ASP A 25 -14.28 19.56 -5.95
CA ASP A 25 -15.75 19.54 -6.05
C ASP A 25 -16.26 18.09 -6.05
N HIS A 26 -16.22 17.49 -4.87
CA HIS A 26 -16.61 16.10 -4.67
C HIS A 26 -18.10 15.83 -4.93
N GLY A 27 -18.95 16.83 -4.71
CA GLY A 27 -20.39 16.75 -4.95
C GLY A 27 -20.70 16.63 -6.43
N ARG A 28 -20.13 17.53 -7.25
CA ARG A 28 -20.25 17.49 -8.71
C ARG A 28 -19.61 16.24 -9.28
N ALA A 29 -18.41 15.86 -8.83
CA ALA A 29 -17.73 14.66 -9.30
C ALA A 29 -18.59 13.39 -9.11
N SER A 30 -19.17 13.22 -7.91
CA SER A 30 -20.03 12.07 -7.61
C SER A 30 -21.34 12.07 -8.40
N ALA A 31 -21.91 13.26 -8.67
CA ALA A 31 -23.11 13.38 -9.50
C ALA A 31 -22.83 13.00 -10.97
N LEU A 32 -21.74 13.52 -11.54
CA LEU A 32 -21.30 13.19 -12.90
C LEU A 32 -20.99 11.69 -13.04
N CYS A 33 -20.33 11.08 -12.06
CA CYS A 33 -20.07 9.65 -12.07
C CYS A 33 -21.35 8.81 -11.98
N ARG A 34 -22.34 9.19 -11.17
CA ARG A 34 -23.65 8.51 -11.13
C ARG A 34 -24.35 8.55 -12.49
N GLU A 35 -24.32 9.70 -13.14
CA GLU A 35 -24.86 9.81 -14.51
C GLU A 35 -24.05 8.94 -15.49
N ALA A 36 -22.71 8.93 -15.39
CA ALA A 36 -21.86 8.11 -16.24
C ALA A 36 -22.16 6.61 -16.12
N VAL A 37 -22.43 6.12 -14.91
CA VAL A 37 -22.87 4.73 -14.66
C VAL A 37 -24.18 4.45 -15.38
N GLN A 38 -25.18 5.32 -15.25
CA GLN A 38 -26.45 5.16 -15.95
C GLN A 38 -26.26 5.14 -17.48
N ARG A 39 -25.43 6.04 -18.02
CA ARG A 39 -25.15 6.07 -19.47
C ARG A 39 -24.41 4.82 -19.94
N ALA A 40 -23.49 4.28 -19.13
CA ALA A 40 -22.80 3.03 -19.44
C ALA A 40 -23.76 1.84 -19.47
N HIS A 41 -24.70 1.81 -18.51
CA HIS A 41 -25.77 0.82 -18.45
C HIS A 41 -26.68 0.89 -19.68
N ASP A 42 -27.14 2.09 -20.04
CA ASP A 42 -27.97 2.32 -21.25
C ASP A 42 -27.24 1.92 -22.54
N ALA A 43 -25.91 2.11 -22.57
CA ALA A 43 -25.05 1.67 -23.66
C ALA A 43 -24.86 0.14 -23.70
N ARG A 44 -25.25 -0.58 -22.63
CA ARG A 44 -25.02 -2.01 -22.40
C ARG A 44 -23.55 -2.39 -22.54
N SER A 45 -22.67 -1.61 -21.92
CA SER A 45 -21.24 -1.84 -21.95
C SER A 45 -20.70 -2.10 -20.54
N PRO A 46 -20.51 -3.38 -20.16
CA PRO A 46 -20.02 -3.73 -18.83
C PRO A 46 -18.65 -3.12 -18.52
N ALA A 47 -17.78 -2.98 -19.51
CA ALA A 47 -16.48 -2.35 -19.35
C ALA A 47 -16.59 -0.86 -18.95
N LEU A 48 -17.55 -0.12 -19.53
CA LEU A 48 -17.80 1.28 -19.15
C LEU A 48 -18.47 1.36 -17.80
N GLU A 49 -19.37 0.44 -17.48
CA GLU A 49 -20.08 0.37 -16.20
C GLU A 49 -19.09 0.12 -15.06
N LEU A 50 -18.18 -0.86 -15.23
CA LEU A 50 -17.04 -1.10 -14.34
C LEU A 50 -16.16 0.13 -14.17
N GLY A 51 -15.82 0.78 -15.29
CA GLY A 51 -15.02 2.01 -15.29
C GLY A 51 -15.68 3.13 -14.48
N ALA A 52 -16.97 3.38 -14.72
CA ALA A 52 -17.73 4.45 -14.07
C ALA A 52 -17.99 4.16 -12.59
N GLU A 53 -18.34 2.91 -12.22
CA GLU A 53 -18.53 2.49 -10.82
C GLU A 53 -17.24 2.65 -10.00
N ARG A 54 -16.09 2.28 -10.58
CA ARG A 54 -14.78 2.44 -9.93
C ARG A 54 -14.45 3.92 -9.67
N GLU A 55 -14.80 4.80 -10.60
CA GLU A 55 -14.58 6.25 -10.46
C GLU A 55 -15.57 6.85 -9.46
N LEU A 56 -16.84 6.43 -9.47
CA LEU A 56 -17.84 6.85 -8.49
C LEU A 56 -17.40 6.53 -7.06
N GLY A 57 -16.98 5.29 -6.80
CA GLY A 57 -16.49 4.89 -5.48
C GLY A 57 -15.23 5.66 -5.07
N SER A 58 -14.36 6.00 -6.03
CA SER A 58 -13.17 6.83 -5.77
C SER A 58 -13.55 8.28 -5.44
N CYS A 59 -14.59 8.83 -6.07
CA CYS A 59 -15.12 10.15 -5.75
C CYS A 59 -15.70 10.20 -4.33
N MET A 60 -16.53 9.23 -3.97
CA MET A 60 -17.13 9.12 -2.63
C MET A 60 -16.06 8.94 -1.55
N LEU A 61 -15.04 8.13 -1.83
CA LEU A 61 -13.91 7.95 -0.92
C LEU A 61 -13.14 9.27 -0.71
N ALA A 62 -12.89 10.03 -1.77
CA ALA A 62 -12.24 11.35 -1.69
C ALA A 62 -13.10 12.36 -0.90
N ALA A 63 -14.43 12.27 -1.02
CA ALA A 63 -15.40 13.06 -0.27
C ALA A 63 -15.52 12.69 1.22
N GLY A 64 -14.85 11.61 1.67
CA GLY A 64 -15.02 11.06 3.02
C GLY A 64 -16.33 10.30 3.24
N GLN A 65 -17.10 10.03 2.19
CA GLN A 65 -18.34 9.24 2.23
C GLN A 65 -17.98 7.74 2.24
N LEU A 66 -17.41 7.27 3.36
CA LEU A 66 -16.78 5.96 3.44
C LEU A 66 -17.78 4.80 3.23
N GLU A 67 -18.97 4.86 3.83
CA GLU A 67 -19.96 3.79 3.71
C GLU A 67 -20.52 3.69 2.29
N ASP A 68 -20.81 4.82 1.64
CA ASP A 68 -21.25 4.86 0.25
C ASP A 68 -20.16 4.33 -0.69
N ALA A 69 -18.90 4.77 -0.50
CA ALA A 69 -17.77 4.27 -1.28
C ALA A 69 -17.60 2.75 -1.14
N MET A 70 -17.76 2.21 0.07
CA MET A 70 -17.70 0.77 0.32
C MET A 70 -18.84 0.02 -0.37
N ALA A 71 -20.06 0.55 -0.32
CA ALA A 71 -21.21 -0.03 -1.04
C ALA A 71 -20.95 -0.04 -2.56
N THR A 72 -20.46 1.07 -3.11
CA THR A 72 -20.08 1.18 -4.52
C THR A 72 -18.97 0.21 -4.91
N PHE A 73 -17.90 0.07 -4.12
CA PHE A 73 -16.84 -0.89 -4.42
C PHE A 73 -17.27 -2.35 -4.27
N ARG A 74 -18.27 -2.67 -3.44
CA ARG A 74 -18.90 -4.00 -3.40
C ARG A 74 -19.74 -4.27 -4.65
N SER A 75 -20.50 -3.28 -5.11
CA SER A 75 -21.22 -3.34 -6.39
C SER A 75 -20.24 -3.57 -7.55
N PHE A 76 -19.17 -2.77 -7.62
CA PHE A 76 -18.09 -2.90 -8.58
C PHE A 76 -17.44 -4.30 -8.55
N LEU A 77 -17.17 -4.86 -7.37
CA LEU A 77 -16.64 -6.23 -7.23
C LEU A 77 -17.63 -7.28 -7.78
N ALA A 78 -18.92 -7.16 -7.47
CA ALA A 78 -19.94 -8.07 -7.96
C ALA A 78 -20.04 -8.02 -9.49
N LEU A 79 -20.03 -6.81 -10.07
CA LEU A 79 -20.02 -6.61 -11.51
C LEU A 79 -18.73 -7.17 -12.15
N ALA A 80 -17.58 -6.97 -11.51
CA ALA A 80 -16.30 -7.46 -12.03
C ALA A 80 -16.27 -8.99 -12.09
N LYS A 81 -16.81 -9.66 -11.07
CA LYS A 81 -16.98 -11.12 -11.04
C LYS A 81 -17.98 -11.60 -12.09
N ALA A 82 -19.11 -10.92 -12.25
CA ALA A 82 -20.12 -11.30 -13.23
C ALA A 82 -19.63 -11.18 -14.68
N ASN A 83 -18.60 -10.37 -14.93
CA ASN A 83 -18.00 -10.15 -16.25
C ASN A 83 -16.60 -10.77 -16.39
N ASP A 84 -16.17 -11.60 -15.44
CA ASP A 84 -14.85 -12.24 -15.40
C ASP A 84 -13.67 -11.25 -15.60
N SER A 85 -13.81 -10.01 -15.12
CA SER A 85 -12.76 -9.00 -15.23
C SER A 85 -11.70 -9.18 -14.15
N ALA A 86 -10.70 -9.99 -14.47
CA ALA A 86 -9.62 -10.38 -13.56
C ALA A 86 -8.93 -9.18 -12.88
N LYS A 87 -8.59 -8.13 -13.64
CA LYS A 87 -7.93 -6.93 -13.09
C LYS A 87 -8.84 -6.13 -12.17
N ASP A 88 -10.13 -6.04 -12.50
CA ASP A 88 -11.09 -5.27 -11.72
C ASP A 88 -11.45 -5.96 -10.41
N ILE A 89 -11.48 -7.30 -10.37
CA ILE A 89 -11.67 -8.08 -9.14
C ILE A 89 -10.60 -7.71 -8.10
N VAL A 90 -9.32 -7.76 -8.48
CA VAL A 90 -8.22 -7.39 -7.56
C VAL A 90 -8.31 -5.91 -7.18
N THR A 91 -8.57 -5.03 -8.15
CA THR A 91 -8.69 -3.59 -7.92
C THR A 91 -9.80 -3.27 -6.92
N ALA A 92 -10.94 -3.95 -6.99
CA ALA A 92 -12.04 -3.77 -6.05
C ALA A 92 -11.64 -4.14 -4.61
N HIS A 93 -10.93 -5.26 -4.43
CA HIS A 93 -10.41 -5.64 -3.12
C HIS A 93 -9.41 -4.62 -2.55
N LEU A 94 -8.50 -4.10 -3.38
CA LEU A 94 -7.58 -3.04 -2.98
C LEU A 94 -8.31 -1.74 -2.59
N LYS A 95 -9.37 -1.37 -3.33
CA LYS A 95 -10.18 -0.19 -3.02
C LYS A 95 -10.98 -0.36 -1.72
N LEU A 96 -11.54 -1.55 -1.48
CA LEU A 96 -12.19 -1.88 -0.20
C LEU A 96 -11.21 -1.83 0.97
N ALA A 97 -9.99 -2.35 0.80
CA ALA A 97 -8.94 -2.25 1.81
C ALA A 97 -8.63 -0.78 2.16
N LEU A 98 -8.56 0.10 1.16
CA LEU A 98 -8.35 1.52 1.39
C LEU A 98 -9.51 2.17 2.16
N CYS A 99 -10.76 1.81 1.86
CA CYS A 99 -11.92 2.27 2.63
C CYS A 99 -11.86 1.83 4.09
N TYR A 100 -11.61 0.53 4.34
CA TYR A 100 -11.46 0.02 5.70
C TYR A 100 -10.33 0.72 6.45
N HIS A 101 -9.20 0.96 5.78
CA HIS A 101 -8.07 1.67 6.37
C HIS A 101 -8.44 3.11 6.76
N LYS A 102 -9.14 3.84 5.89
CA LYS A 102 -9.64 5.19 6.20
C LYS A 102 -10.64 5.21 7.36
N ARG A 103 -11.39 4.12 7.55
CA ARG A 103 -12.28 3.92 8.70
C ARG A 103 -11.56 3.43 9.96
N SER A 104 -10.23 3.28 9.92
CA SER A 104 -9.43 2.67 11.00
C SER A 104 -9.82 1.22 11.33
N ASP A 105 -10.50 0.52 10.42
CA ASP A 105 -10.87 -0.88 10.55
C ASP A 105 -9.70 -1.76 10.08
N MET A 106 -8.79 -2.05 11.01
CA MET A 106 -7.57 -2.81 10.71
C MET A 106 -7.85 -4.25 10.30
N ALA A 107 -8.87 -4.88 10.89
CA ALA A 107 -9.27 -6.25 10.57
C ALA A 107 -9.86 -6.33 9.15
N GLY A 108 -10.77 -5.41 8.81
CA GLY A 108 -11.33 -5.30 7.47
C GLY A 108 -10.27 -4.99 6.41
N THR A 109 -9.31 -4.10 6.74
CA THR A 109 -8.17 -3.77 5.87
C THR A 109 -7.36 -5.03 5.55
N LEU A 110 -6.94 -5.77 6.59
CA LEU A 110 -6.14 -6.98 6.41
C LEU A 110 -6.89 -8.06 5.62
N GLY A 111 -8.19 -8.24 5.90
CA GLY A 111 -9.04 -9.18 5.16
C GLY A 111 -9.09 -8.85 3.67
N ALA A 112 -9.41 -7.60 3.33
CA ALA A 112 -9.50 -7.15 1.94
C ALA A 112 -8.15 -7.21 1.20
N LEU A 113 -7.03 -6.91 1.87
CA LEU A 113 -5.70 -7.05 1.28
C LEU A 113 -5.31 -8.52 1.01
N ARG A 114 -5.69 -9.44 1.91
CA ARG A 114 -5.50 -10.88 1.69
C ARG A 114 -6.32 -11.39 0.51
N ASP A 115 -7.55 -10.91 0.37
CA ASP A 115 -8.40 -11.21 -0.79
C ASP A 115 -7.79 -10.68 -2.08
N ALA A 116 -7.29 -9.44 -2.09
CA ALA A 116 -6.60 -8.87 -3.25
C ALA A 116 -5.38 -9.71 -3.66
N ARG A 117 -4.54 -10.09 -2.69
CA ARG A 117 -3.35 -10.92 -2.95
C ARG A 117 -3.74 -12.28 -3.53
N ARG A 118 -4.67 -12.98 -2.89
CA ARG A 118 -5.15 -14.29 -3.34
C ARG A 118 -5.72 -14.22 -4.76
N ALA A 119 -6.60 -13.25 -5.02
CA ALA A 119 -7.17 -13.07 -6.35
C ALA A 119 -6.08 -12.77 -7.40
N ALA A 120 -5.09 -11.92 -7.08
CA ALA A 120 -4.00 -11.61 -8.01
C ALA A 120 -3.12 -12.84 -8.32
N GLU A 121 -2.88 -13.69 -7.33
CA GLU A 121 -2.13 -14.94 -7.46
C GLU A 121 -2.89 -15.97 -8.31
N GLU A 122 -4.17 -16.22 -7.98
CA GLU A 122 -5.05 -17.14 -8.71
C GLU A 122 -5.23 -16.73 -10.17
N LEU A 123 -5.37 -15.42 -10.43
CA LEU A 123 -5.55 -14.85 -11.76
C LEU A 123 -4.24 -14.57 -12.50
N LYS A 124 -3.08 -14.88 -11.89
CA LYS A 124 -1.74 -14.71 -12.46
C LYS A 124 -1.45 -13.29 -12.94
N LEU A 125 -1.75 -12.30 -12.08
CA LEU A 125 -1.58 -10.87 -12.35
C LEU A 125 -0.39 -10.31 -11.55
N PRO A 126 0.87 -10.48 -12.00
CA PRO A 126 2.07 -10.19 -11.20
C PRO A 126 2.15 -8.73 -10.75
N GLU A 127 1.79 -7.76 -11.59
CA GLU A 127 1.77 -6.33 -11.24
C GLU A 127 0.78 -6.00 -10.12
N LEU A 128 -0.36 -6.71 -10.08
CA LEU A 128 -1.37 -6.51 -9.04
C LEU A 128 -1.04 -7.31 -7.78
N LEU A 129 -0.36 -8.45 -7.94
CA LEU A 129 0.19 -9.23 -6.84
C LEU A 129 1.27 -8.45 -6.09
N ALA A 130 2.19 -7.80 -6.82
CA ALA A 130 3.20 -6.90 -6.28
C ALA A 130 2.56 -5.80 -5.40
N ARG A 131 1.52 -5.17 -5.92
CA ARG A 131 0.81 -4.08 -5.23
C ARG A 131 0.03 -4.55 -4.01
N ALA A 132 -0.57 -5.74 -4.07
CA ALA A 132 -1.20 -6.35 -2.90
C ALA A 132 -0.16 -6.65 -1.80
N HIS A 133 1.01 -7.16 -2.18
CA HIS A 133 2.13 -7.36 -1.28
C HIS A 133 2.65 -6.05 -0.67
N LEU A 134 2.79 -4.99 -1.48
CA LEU A 134 3.20 -3.67 -1.00
C LEU A 134 2.24 -3.16 0.08
N HIS A 135 0.93 -3.19 -0.18
CA HIS A 135 -0.06 -2.72 0.78
C HIS A 135 -0.17 -3.61 2.03
N LEU A 136 0.05 -4.93 1.93
CA LEU A 136 0.18 -5.79 3.11
C LEU A 136 1.39 -5.40 3.95
N GLY A 137 2.54 -5.16 3.31
CA GLY A 137 3.74 -4.69 3.96
C GLY A 137 3.54 -3.37 4.71
N GLU A 138 2.92 -2.39 4.06
CA GLU A 138 2.55 -1.11 4.66
C GLU A 138 1.59 -1.28 5.85
N HIS A 139 0.58 -2.14 5.71
CA HIS A 139 -0.36 -2.44 6.79
C HIS A 139 0.35 -3.02 8.02
N PHE A 140 1.27 -3.96 7.82
CA PHE A 140 2.04 -4.55 8.92
C PHE A 140 3.01 -3.56 9.58
N LEU A 141 3.65 -2.68 8.80
CA LEU A 141 4.44 -1.58 9.35
C LEU A 141 3.57 -0.64 10.20
N ASN A 142 2.42 -0.23 9.68
CA ASN A 142 1.49 0.68 10.37
C ASN A 142 0.85 0.07 11.62
N THR A 143 0.87 -1.25 11.76
CA THR A 143 0.36 -1.98 12.93
C THR A 143 1.48 -2.50 13.86
N SER A 144 2.70 -1.98 13.70
CA SER A 144 3.87 -2.31 14.53
C SER A 144 4.25 -3.80 14.49
N ARG A 145 4.15 -4.43 13.32
CA ARG A 145 4.54 -5.83 13.10
C ARG A 145 5.56 -5.96 11.97
N PRO A 146 6.76 -5.39 12.13
CA PRO A 146 7.75 -5.32 11.06
C PRO A 146 8.15 -6.71 10.53
N GLN A 147 8.14 -7.75 11.38
CA GLN A 147 8.46 -9.14 11.01
C GLN A 147 7.57 -9.73 9.91
N TYR A 148 6.31 -9.27 9.78
CA TYR A 148 5.44 -9.68 8.67
C TYR A 148 5.55 -8.74 7.49
N ALA A 149 5.99 -7.50 7.71
CA ALA A 149 6.12 -6.51 6.67
C ALA A 149 7.29 -6.83 5.73
N THR A 150 8.46 -7.18 6.26
CA THR A 150 9.69 -7.40 5.46
C THR A 150 9.46 -8.44 4.36
N THR A 151 8.87 -9.59 4.69
CA THR A 151 8.58 -10.65 3.70
C THR A 151 7.71 -10.14 2.55
N HIS A 152 6.63 -9.42 2.87
CA HIS A 152 5.74 -8.89 1.84
C HIS A 152 6.39 -7.76 1.03
N LEU A 153 7.20 -6.91 1.65
CA LEU A 153 7.88 -5.82 0.96
C LEU A 153 8.99 -6.33 0.02
N HIS A 154 9.69 -7.40 0.40
CA HIS A 154 10.61 -8.10 -0.51
C HIS A 154 9.87 -8.69 -1.71
N GLN A 155 8.78 -9.43 -1.47
CA GLN A 155 7.95 -9.98 -2.55
C GLN A 155 7.42 -8.89 -3.50
N ALA A 156 6.97 -7.76 -2.96
CA ALA A 156 6.55 -6.61 -3.77
C ALA A 156 7.70 -6.04 -4.61
N CYS A 157 8.89 -5.90 -4.02
CA CYS A 157 10.07 -5.39 -4.71
C CYS A 157 10.50 -6.32 -5.86
N GLU A 158 10.53 -7.63 -5.61
CA GLU A 158 10.91 -8.63 -6.61
C GLU A 158 9.94 -8.62 -7.80
N LEU A 159 8.63 -8.71 -7.52
CA LEU A 159 7.59 -8.74 -8.55
C LEU A 159 7.50 -7.44 -9.36
N ALA A 160 7.76 -6.28 -8.76
CA ALA A 160 7.69 -4.99 -9.43
C ALA A 160 9.00 -4.57 -10.12
N SER A 161 10.12 -5.29 -9.88
CA SER A 161 11.46 -4.86 -10.30
C SER A 161 11.62 -4.59 -11.80
N GLU A 162 10.91 -5.36 -12.63
CA GLU A 162 10.97 -5.27 -14.09
C GLU A 162 9.84 -4.43 -14.70
N THR A 163 8.72 -4.25 -13.98
CA THR A 163 7.48 -3.68 -14.53
C THR A 163 7.15 -2.30 -13.98
N ASN A 164 7.54 -1.99 -12.74
CA ASN A 164 7.25 -0.72 -12.09
C ASN A 164 8.36 -0.34 -11.10
N LYS A 165 9.41 0.30 -11.64
CA LYS A 165 10.59 0.73 -10.86
C LYS A 165 10.24 1.59 -9.64
N ALA A 166 9.28 2.51 -9.77
CA ALA A 166 8.90 3.39 -8.66
C ALA A 166 8.27 2.60 -7.50
N GLU A 167 7.46 1.59 -7.82
CA GLU A 167 6.85 0.71 -6.82
C GLU A 167 7.88 -0.22 -6.19
N ALA A 168 8.81 -0.75 -6.99
CA ALA A 168 9.93 -1.54 -6.49
C ALA A 168 10.84 -0.73 -5.55
N ASP A 169 11.16 0.51 -5.90
CA ASP A 169 11.98 1.40 -5.08
C ASP A 169 11.27 1.74 -3.75
N ARG A 170 9.96 1.99 -3.79
CA ARG A 170 9.14 2.17 -2.58
C ARG A 170 9.14 0.92 -1.70
N ALA A 171 8.91 -0.25 -2.29
CA ALA A 171 8.91 -1.53 -1.59
C ALA A 171 10.27 -1.78 -0.92
N ARG A 172 11.38 -1.54 -1.64
CA ARG A 172 12.75 -1.66 -1.12
C ARG A 172 13.02 -0.72 0.05
N ALA A 173 12.62 0.55 -0.08
CA ALA A 173 12.80 1.53 1.00
C ALA A 173 12.04 1.11 2.27
N LEU A 174 10.78 0.69 2.13
CA LEU A 174 9.99 0.20 3.24
C LEU A 174 10.55 -1.11 3.82
N ALA A 175 11.06 -2.02 3.00
CA ALA A 175 11.69 -3.25 3.46
C ALA A 175 12.92 -2.95 4.32
N GLY A 176 13.73 -1.96 3.94
CA GLY A 176 14.86 -1.50 4.75
C GLY A 176 14.41 -0.93 6.12
N VAL A 177 13.31 -0.18 6.15
CA VAL A 177 12.72 0.29 7.41
C VAL A 177 12.22 -0.88 8.26
N ALA A 178 11.49 -1.82 7.67
CA ALA A 178 10.97 -3.00 8.35
C ALA A 178 12.09 -3.84 8.95
N GLY A 179 13.12 -4.19 8.16
CA GLY A 179 14.27 -4.95 8.63
C GLY A 179 15.06 -4.21 9.73
N GLY A 180 15.20 -2.89 9.64
CA GLY A 180 15.78 -2.08 10.70
C GLY A 180 14.99 -2.15 12.02
N LEU A 181 13.66 -2.12 11.94
CA LEU A 181 12.77 -2.25 13.10
C LEU A 181 12.80 -3.67 13.70
N GLU A 182 12.97 -4.71 12.90
CA GLU A 182 13.13 -6.09 13.39
C GLU A 182 14.42 -6.29 14.18
N LEU A 183 15.51 -5.65 13.75
CA LEU A 183 16.81 -5.73 14.42
C LEU A 183 16.87 -4.84 15.68
N TRP A 184 15.96 -3.88 15.81
CA TRP A 184 16.00 -2.88 16.87
C TRP A 184 16.05 -3.47 18.30
N PRO A 185 15.25 -4.49 18.67
CA PRO A 185 15.34 -5.10 19.99
C PRO A 185 16.71 -5.73 20.26
N ALA A 186 17.31 -6.40 19.26
CA ALA A 186 18.63 -7.02 19.39
C ALA A 186 19.75 -5.97 19.53
N VAL A 187 19.65 -4.88 18.76
CA VAL A 187 20.57 -3.74 18.89
C VAL A 187 20.49 -3.12 20.29
N LEU A 188 19.27 -2.93 20.82
CA LEU A 188 19.08 -2.42 22.18
C LEU A 188 19.65 -3.38 23.23
N ALA A 189 19.40 -4.69 23.10
CA ALA A 189 19.95 -5.70 24.01
C ALA A 189 21.48 -5.68 24.01
N ALA A 190 22.10 -5.69 22.82
CA ALA A 190 23.55 -5.61 22.67
C ALA A 190 24.12 -4.33 23.32
N LEU A 191 23.46 -3.16 23.14
CA LEU A 191 23.90 -1.91 23.78
C LEU A 191 23.84 -1.96 25.31
N VAL A 192 22.85 -2.65 25.88
CA VAL A 192 22.72 -2.84 27.34
C VAL A 192 23.78 -3.82 27.86
N GLU A 193 24.00 -4.92 27.14
CA GLU A 193 24.94 -6.00 27.47
C GLU A 193 26.41 -5.65 27.25
N SER A 194 26.72 -4.69 26.36
CA SER A 194 28.09 -4.25 26.06
C SER A 194 28.82 -3.56 27.23
N GLY A 195 28.32 -3.64 28.46
CA GLY A 195 28.94 -2.98 29.61
C GLY A 195 28.38 -3.31 30.99
N PRO A 196 28.40 -4.58 31.46
CA PRO A 196 28.25 -4.85 32.89
C PRO A 196 29.37 -4.19 33.72
N ASP A 197 30.58 -4.03 33.15
CA ASP A 197 31.75 -3.41 33.80
C ASP A 197 31.97 -1.92 33.41
N GLN A 198 31.10 -1.33 32.59
CA GLN A 198 31.22 0.07 32.19
C GLN A 198 30.45 1.00 33.15
N PRO A 199 30.95 2.22 33.43
CA PRO A 199 30.21 3.17 34.25
C PRO A 199 28.84 3.46 33.65
N ASP A 200 27.79 3.54 34.48
CA ASP A 200 26.42 3.84 34.05
C ASP A 200 26.32 5.09 33.17
N ALA A 201 27.19 6.07 33.39
CA ALA A 201 27.29 7.27 32.56
C ALA A 201 27.61 6.99 31.09
N LEU A 202 28.47 6.00 30.80
CA LEU A 202 28.86 5.63 29.43
C LEU A 202 27.71 4.90 28.72
N ARG A 203 27.02 4.00 29.43
CA ARG A 203 25.83 3.29 28.94
C ARG A 203 24.70 4.27 28.62
N ARG A 204 24.44 5.22 29.54
CA ARG A 204 23.45 6.29 29.35
C ARG A 204 23.84 7.24 28.21
N GLY A 205 25.13 7.53 28.04
CA GLY A 205 25.67 8.30 26.91
C GLY A 205 25.36 7.67 25.56
N ARG A 206 25.65 6.38 25.37
CA ARG A 206 25.37 5.66 24.11
C ARG A 206 23.88 5.62 23.76
N LEU A 207 23.01 5.48 24.77
CA LEU A 207 21.56 5.55 24.56
C LEU A 207 21.11 6.96 24.15
N LEU A 208 21.70 8.00 24.74
CA LEU A 208 21.42 9.40 24.35
C LEU A 208 21.94 9.70 22.94
N ASP A 209 23.09 9.19 22.55
CA ASP A 209 23.63 9.31 21.19
C ASP A 209 22.71 8.60 20.18
N LEU A 210 22.16 7.44 20.56
CA LEU A 210 21.21 6.70 19.73
C LEU A 210 19.90 7.48 19.54
N VAL A 211 19.40 8.10 20.61
CA VAL A 211 18.23 8.99 20.56
C VAL A 211 18.53 10.22 19.70
N ALA A 212 19.70 10.84 19.86
CA ALA A 212 20.13 11.99 19.06
C ALA A 212 20.28 11.62 17.57
N TRP A 213 20.79 10.44 17.25
CA TRP A 213 20.83 9.91 15.88
C TRP A 213 19.43 9.66 15.34
N LYS A 214 18.53 9.06 16.13
CA LYS A 214 17.14 8.79 15.73
C LYS A 214 16.39 10.08 15.43
N ASP A 215 16.45 11.05 16.36
CA ASP A 215 15.58 12.23 16.33
C ASP A 215 16.17 13.39 15.51
N ARG A 216 17.50 13.53 15.48
CA ARG A 216 18.19 14.69 14.88
C ARG A 216 19.17 14.30 13.78
N ARG A 217 19.27 13.01 13.43
CA ARG A 217 20.28 12.48 12.49
C ARG A 217 21.71 12.88 12.88
N ALA A 218 21.96 13.08 14.18
CA ALA A 218 23.31 13.31 14.68
C ALA A 218 24.20 12.10 14.36
N PRO A 219 25.48 12.27 14.03
CA PRO A 219 26.38 11.14 13.77
C PRO A 219 26.43 10.22 14.98
N PHE A 220 25.95 8.98 14.85
CA PHE A 220 26.04 7.99 15.93
C PHE A 220 27.46 7.44 16.08
N TRP A 221 28.19 7.37 14.97
CA TRP A 221 29.54 6.83 14.88
C TRP A 221 30.54 7.98 14.73
N PRO A 222 31.60 8.05 15.56
CA PRO A 222 32.72 8.95 15.30
C PRO A 222 33.38 8.62 13.95
N LYS A 223 33.92 9.64 13.28
CA LYS A 223 34.51 9.51 11.93
C LYS A 223 35.69 8.53 11.83
N ASP A 224 36.23 8.09 12.96
CA ASP A 224 37.44 7.26 13.06
C ASP A 224 37.17 5.77 13.33
N LEU A 225 35.95 5.29 13.08
CA LEU A 225 35.66 3.85 13.12
C LEU A 225 36.35 3.14 11.94
N THR A 226 37.60 2.77 12.15
CA THR A 226 38.23 1.66 11.44
C THR A 226 37.46 0.39 11.79
N VAL A 227 36.45 0.06 10.99
CA VAL A 227 35.77 -1.23 11.05
C VAL A 227 36.84 -2.29 10.80
N SER A 228 37.31 -2.93 11.87
CA SER A 228 38.29 -4.00 11.76
C SER A 228 37.67 -5.12 10.93
N LYS A 229 38.33 -5.49 9.82
CA LYS A 229 37.92 -6.55 8.88
C LYS A 229 37.53 -7.88 9.54
N ALA A 230 37.88 -8.09 10.80
CA ALA A 230 37.57 -9.28 11.57
C ALA A 230 36.07 -9.56 11.77
N VAL A 231 35.20 -8.53 11.85
CA VAL A 231 33.76 -8.74 12.13
C VAL A 231 32.97 -9.15 10.88
N LEU A 232 33.46 -8.84 9.68
CA LEU A 232 32.82 -9.24 8.42
C LEU A 232 33.21 -10.65 7.96
N GLN A 233 34.28 -11.23 8.51
CA GLN A 233 34.75 -12.56 8.14
C GLN A 233 34.11 -13.70 8.96
N SER A 234 33.46 -13.40 10.08
CA SER A 234 32.79 -14.41 10.92
C SER A 234 31.38 -14.80 10.44
N GLN A 235 30.86 -14.19 9.37
CA GLN A 235 29.57 -14.59 8.76
C GLN A 235 29.74 -15.47 7.50
N SER A 236 30.98 -15.75 7.08
CA SER A 236 31.27 -16.59 5.91
C SER A 236 31.46 -18.08 6.24
N THR A 237 31.34 -18.46 7.51
CA THR A 237 31.55 -19.85 7.98
C THR A 237 30.33 -20.35 8.74
N VAL A 238 29.21 -20.47 8.05
CA VAL A 238 28.22 -21.52 8.33
C VAL A 238 27.80 -22.06 6.96
N SER A 239 28.39 -23.20 6.60
CA SER A 239 28.01 -24.04 5.46
C SER A 239 26.83 -24.93 5.85
#